data_AF-A0A3D5T285-F1
#
_entry.id   AF-A0A3D5T285-F1
#
_cell.length_a   1.000
_cell.length_b   1.000
_cell.length_c   1.000
_cell.angle_alpha   90.00
_cell.angle_beta   90.00
_cell.angle_gamma   90.00
#
_symmetry.space_group_name_H-M   'P 1'
#
loop_
_entity.id
_entity.type
_entity.pdbx_description
1 polymer ?
#
loop_
_entity_poly.entity_id
_entity_poly.type
_entity_poly.pdbx_seq_one_letter_code
_entity_poly.pdbx_strand_id
1 'polypeptide(L)'
;DGYGIGLGHLIHAMRRNVDITYVVHNNQIYGLTKGQTSPTSEHGLVTKSTPFGAIEMPIDPIALAIDVGATYVARGFSGNAKQLTELIIGGMKHKGFALIDVMQPCVTYNHLNTFHWFYQRLYELDKEGHDPADKAKAWARAMEWPTQLKVDENRVDRIPTGLFYQESRATYTDELPQLSDQALVEQTLGNIQIEPLMKKIS
;
A
#
# COMPACT_ATOMS: atom_id res chain seq x y z
N ASP A 1 10.99 -3.86 2.65
CA ASP A 1 11.14 -2.78 3.62
C ASP A 1 9.78 -2.36 4.19
N GLY A 2 8.94 -1.64 3.41
CA GLY A 2 7.64 -1.13 3.89
C GLY A 2 6.69 -2.16 4.50
N TYR A 3 6.60 -3.36 3.93
CA TYR A 3 5.75 -4.45 4.44
C TYR A 3 6.42 -5.36 5.47
N GLY A 4 7.72 -5.18 5.71
CA GLY A 4 8.51 -5.98 6.65
C GLY A 4 8.82 -5.15 7.89
N ILE A 5 10.07 -4.69 7.99
CA ILE A 5 10.52 -3.85 9.11
C ILE A 5 9.69 -2.55 9.24
N GLY A 6 9.21 -1.98 8.13
CA GLY A 6 8.43 -0.74 8.12
C GLY A 6 6.94 -0.91 8.44
N LEU A 7 6.43 -2.13 8.61
CA LEU A 7 4.99 -2.42 8.64
C LEU A 7 4.26 -1.65 9.75
N GLY A 8 4.85 -1.57 10.94
CA GLY A 8 4.25 -0.83 12.07
C GLY A 8 4.07 0.67 11.75
N HIS A 9 5.06 1.30 11.13
CA HIS A 9 4.97 2.70 10.72
C HIS A 9 3.93 2.89 9.63
N LEU A 10 3.91 1.99 8.65
CA LEU A 10 2.99 2.01 7.52
C LEU A 10 1.53 1.97 8.00
N ILE A 11 1.19 1.05 8.91
CA ILE A 11 -0.14 0.95 9.54
C ILE A 11 -0.54 2.27 10.22
N HIS A 12 0.37 2.88 10.98
CA HIS A 12 0.08 4.11 11.69
C HIS A 12 -0.07 5.33 10.76
N ALA A 13 0.69 5.39 9.66
CA ALA A 13 0.56 6.45 8.68
C ALA A 13 -0.79 6.40 7.95
N MET A 14 -1.22 5.20 7.55
CA MET A 14 -2.56 4.95 6.99
C MET A 14 -3.67 5.32 7.97
N ARG A 15 -3.60 4.83 9.21
CA ARG A 15 -4.64 5.11 10.22
C ARG A 15 -4.79 6.61 10.49
N ARG A 16 -3.68 7.34 10.55
CA ARG A 16 -3.65 8.80 10.75
C ARG A 16 -4.16 9.57 9.54
N ASN A 17 -4.29 8.95 8.36
CA ASN A 17 -4.61 9.63 7.11
C ASN A 17 -3.64 10.81 6.84
N VAL A 18 -2.34 10.55 6.98
CA VAL A 18 -1.32 11.56 6.64
C VAL A 18 -1.34 11.81 5.14
N ASP A 19 -1.33 13.08 4.72
CA ASP A 19 -1.41 13.49 3.31
C ASP A 19 -0.10 13.19 2.55
N ILE A 20 0.08 11.92 2.18
CA ILE A 20 1.26 11.42 1.47
C ILE A 20 0.88 10.29 0.51
N THR A 21 1.59 10.21 -0.61
CA THR A 21 1.55 9.06 -1.52
C THR A 21 2.71 8.11 -1.22
N TYR A 22 2.40 6.85 -0.95
CA TYR A 22 3.37 5.79 -0.68
C TYR A 22 3.35 4.76 -1.83
N VAL A 23 4.38 4.81 -2.68
CA VAL A 23 4.54 3.89 -3.82
C VAL A 23 5.41 2.72 -3.41
N VAL A 24 4.82 1.52 -3.36
CA VAL A 24 5.54 0.31 -2.95
C VAL A 24 6.02 -0.47 -4.15
N HIS A 25 7.32 -0.72 -4.13
CA HIS A 25 8.03 -1.52 -5.10
C HIS A 25 7.93 -3.01 -4.74
N ASN A 26 6.81 -3.65 -5.11
CA ASN A 26 6.49 -5.02 -4.73
C ASN A 26 6.97 -6.02 -5.79
N ASN A 27 8.20 -6.51 -5.58
CA ASN A 27 8.82 -7.57 -6.39
C ASN A 27 8.80 -8.95 -5.69
N GLN A 28 8.12 -9.03 -4.54
CA GLN A 28 7.95 -10.23 -3.73
C GLN A 28 9.26 -10.91 -3.31
N ILE A 29 10.37 -10.16 -3.25
CA ILE A 29 11.68 -10.69 -2.85
C ILE A 29 12.61 -9.56 -2.36
N TYR A 30 13.51 -9.84 -1.42
CA TYR A 30 14.54 -8.88 -1.04
C TYR A 30 15.71 -8.92 -2.03
N GLY A 31 15.55 -8.21 -3.14
CA GLY A 31 16.51 -8.22 -4.25
C GLY A 31 17.90 -7.69 -3.87
N LEU A 32 17.98 -6.55 -3.16
CA LEU A 32 19.27 -5.92 -2.83
C LEU A 32 20.15 -6.79 -1.92
N THR A 33 19.54 -7.54 -1.00
CA THR A 33 20.24 -8.45 -0.09
C THR A 33 20.49 -9.84 -0.68
N LYS A 34 20.31 -10.00 -1.99
CA LYS A 34 20.55 -11.22 -2.79
C LYS A 34 19.45 -12.29 -2.72
N GLY A 35 18.19 -11.87 -2.59
CA GLY A 35 17.04 -12.70 -2.95
C GLY A 35 16.44 -13.53 -1.80
N GLN A 36 16.40 -13.00 -0.58
CA GLN A 36 15.64 -13.61 0.52
C GLN A 36 14.13 -13.39 0.33
N THR A 37 13.32 -14.21 0.99
CA THR A 37 11.87 -14.03 1.01
C THR A 37 11.48 -12.68 1.61
N SER A 38 10.37 -12.15 1.13
CA SER A 38 9.72 -10.92 1.60
C SER A 38 8.33 -11.26 2.17
N PRO A 39 7.68 -10.34 2.89
CA PRO A 39 6.32 -10.54 3.40
C PRO A 39 5.25 -10.76 2.34
N THR A 40 5.53 -10.47 1.07
CA THR A 40 4.64 -10.71 -0.07
C THR A 40 5.09 -11.88 -0.95
N SER A 41 6.15 -12.60 -0.56
CA SER A 41 6.58 -13.82 -1.25
C SER A 41 5.50 -14.89 -1.15
N GLU A 42 5.17 -15.52 -2.27
CA GLU A 42 4.18 -16.60 -2.28
C GLU A 42 4.58 -17.75 -1.35
N HIS A 43 3.57 -18.33 -0.70
CA HIS A 43 3.77 -19.53 0.11
C HIS A 43 4.39 -20.65 -0.73
N GLY A 44 5.48 -21.24 -0.23
CA GLY A 44 6.28 -22.25 -0.91
C GLY A 44 7.39 -21.71 -1.81
N LEU A 45 7.56 -20.38 -1.94
CA LEU A 45 8.63 -19.81 -2.76
C LEU A 45 10.01 -20.23 -2.22
N VAL A 46 10.77 -20.96 -3.04
CA VAL A 46 12.13 -21.39 -2.73
C VAL A 46 13.11 -20.28 -3.06
N THR A 47 13.95 -19.92 -2.09
CA THR A 47 15.06 -18.97 -2.26
C THR A 47 16.35 -19.56 -1.71
N LYS A 48 17.48 -18.87 -1.89
CA LYS A 48 18.77 -19.32 -1.33
C LYS A 48 18.76 -19.40 0.20
N SER A 49 18.11 -18.45 0.88
CA SER A 49 17.99 -18.45 2.35
C SER A 49 16.85 -19.32 2.86
N THR A 50 15.90 -19.66 1.98
CA THR A 50 14.70 -20.43 2.31
C THR A 50 14.62 -21.64 1.36
N PRO A 51 15.55 -22.60 1.47
CA PRO A 51 15.73 -23.68 0.48
C PRO A 51 14.57 -24.68 0.46
N PHE A 52 13.77 -24.73 1.53
CA PHE A 52 12.60 -25.61 1.64
C PHE A 52 11.28 -24.89 1.32
N GLY A 53 11.34 -23.65 0.84
CA GLY A 53 10.17 -22.82 0.53
C GLY A 53 9.71 -21.95 1.70
N ALA A 54 9.11 -20.80 1.39
CA ALA A 54 8.46 -19.94 2.38
C ALA A 54 7.30 -20.68 3.07
N ILE A 55 7.27 -20.68 4.40
CA ILE A 55 6.22 -21.35 5.19
C ILE A 55 5.11 -20.39 5.59
N GLU A 56 5.40 -19.09 5.59
CA GLU A 56 4.48 -18.04 5.94
C GLU A 56 3.49 -17.78 4.80
N MET A 57 2.27 -17.43 5.19
CA MET A 57 1.31 -16.87 4.26
C MET A 57 1.70 -15.43 3.96
N PRO A 58 1.73 -15.02 2.67
CA PRO A 58 2.01 -13.64 2.33
C PRO A 58 0.90 -12.73 2.83
N ILE A 59 1.27 -11.50 3.14
CA ILE A 59 0.30 -10.43 3.38
C ILE A 59 -0.27 -9.97 2.03
N ASP A 60 -1.56 -9.62 1.98
CA ASP A 60 -2.12 -8.83 0.89
C ASP A 60 -2.05 -7.34 1.26
N PRO A 61 -1.23 -6.53 0.56
CA PRO A 61 -1.09 -5.12 0.91
C PRO A 61 -2.35 -4.27 0.69
N ILE A 62 -3.19 -4.65 -0.27
CA ILE A 62 -4.38 -3.90 -0.65
C ILE A 62 -5.45 -4.11 0.43
N ALA A 63 -5.71 -5.37 0.79
CA ALA A 63 -6.63 -5.70 1.86
C ALA A 63 -6.20 -5.09 3.19
N LEU A 64 -4.91 -5.23 3.54
CA LEU A 64 -4.35 -4.62 4.74
C LEU A 64 -4.58 -3.11 4.78
N ALA A 65 -4.30 -2.40 3.68
CA ALA A 65 -4.45 -0.96 3.60
C ALA A 65 -5.91 -0.51 3.77
N ILE A 66 -6.84 -1.23 3.15
CA ILE A 66 -8.28 -1.01 3.31
C ILE A 66 -8.70 -1.21 4.78
N ASP A 67 -8.22 -2.28 5.42
CA ASP A 67 -8.57 -2.63 6.80
C ASP A 67 -8.05 -1.60 7.82
N VAL A 68 -6.84 -1.08 7.61
CA VAL A 68 -6.20 -0.13 8.55
C VAL A 68 -6.48 1.34 8.25
N GLY A 69 -7.25 1.63 7.20
CA GLY A 69 -7.84 2.95 6.96
C GLY A 69 -7.09 3.87 5.98
N ALA A 70 -6.35 3.30 5.02
CA ALA A 70 -5.92 4.09 3.87
C ALA A 70 -7.13 4.60 3.08
N THR A 71 -7.04 5.82 2.54
CA THR A 71 -8.17 6.52 1.91
C THR A 71 -8.06 6.58 0.40
N TYR A 72 -6.92 6.16 -0.15
CA TYR A 72 -6.72 5.85 -1.56
C TYR A 72 -5.86 4.59 -1.64
N VAL A 73 -6.37 3.53 -2.26
CA VAL A 73 -5.70 2.23 -2.34
C VAL A 73 -5.73 1.74 -3.78
N ALA A 74 -4.56 1.54 -4.37
CA ALA A 74 -4.41 1.09 -5.75
C ALA A 74 -3.34 0.02 -5.88
N ARG A 75 -3.51 -0.86 -6.88
CA ARG A 75 -2.48 -1.82 -7.32
C ARG A 75 -2.16 -1.57 -8.79
N GLY A 76 -0.88 -1.38 -9.11
CA GLY A 76 -0.39 -1.22 -10.47
C GLY A 76 0.58 -2.33 -10.87
N PHE A 77 0.87 -2.42 -12.16
CA PHE A 77 1.89 -3.32 -12.71
C PHE A 77 2.90 -2.53 -13.53
N SER A 78 4.20 -2.78 -13.31
CA SER A 78 5.25 -2.02 -14.00
C SER A 78 5.26 -2.21 -15.52
N GLY A 79 4.71 -3.31 -16.03
CA GLY A 79 4.52 -3.53 -17.47
C GLY A 79 3.37 -2.72 -18.10
N ASN A 80 2.45 -2.16 -17.30
CA ASN A 80 1.40 -1.26 -17.77
C ASN A 80 1.69 0.18 -17.30
N ALA A 81 2.68 0.81 -17.94
CA ALA A 81 3.16 2.13 -17.55
C ALA A 81 2.05 3.20 -17.57
N LYS A 82 1.12 3.13 -18.53
CA LYS A 82 0.02 4.09 -18.65
C LYS A 82 -0.88 4.07 -17.41
N GLN A 83 -1.43 2.91 -17.07
CA GLN A 83 -2.30 2.76 -15.90
C GLN A 83 -1.53 3.14 -14.63
N LEU A 84 -0.27 2.70 -14.48
CA LEU A 84 0.54 3.01 -13.31
C LEU A 84 0.76 4.53 -13.14
N THR A 85 1.05 5.25 -14.23
CA THR A 85 1.16 6.72 -14.21
C THR A 85 -0.14 7.37 -13.74
N GLU A 86 -1.29 6.93 -14.26
CA GLU A 86 -2.60 7.45 -13.86
C GLU A 86 -2.88 7.22 -12.37
N LEU A 87 -2.56 6.03 -11.85
CA LEU A 87 -2.72 5.69 -10.43
C LEU A 87 -1.82 6.55 -9.53
N ILE A 88 -0.59 6.82 -9.93
CA ILE A 88 0.35 7.69 -9.20
C ILE A 88 -0.14 9.14 -9.19
N ILE A 89 -0.56 9.66 -10.33
CA ILE A 89 -1.13 11.01 -10.42
C ILE A 89 -2.38 11.12 -9.55
N GLY A 90 -3.26 10.11 -9.56
CA GLY A 90 -4.43 10.05 -8.69
C GLY A 90 -4.06 10.08 -7.21
N GLY A 91 -3.09 9.26 -6.80
CA GLY A 91 -2.62 9.21 -5.42
C GLY A 91 -1.94 10.50 -4.93
N MET A 92 -1.26 11.23 -5.82
CA MET A 92 -0.67 12.54 -5.49
C MET A 92 -1.69 13.68 -5.40
N LYS A 93 -2.81 13.57 -6.12
CA LYS A 93 -3.92 14.53 -6.05
C LYS A 93 -4.86 14.25 -4.89
N HIS A 94 -4.83 13.03 -4.36
CA HIS A 94 -5.66 12.60 -3.25
C HIS A 94 -5.22 13.29 -1.96
N LYS A 95 -6.17 13.86 -1.23
CA LYS A 95 -5.92 14.50 0.07
C LYS A 95 -6.03 13.46 1.18
N GLY A 96 -4.92 12.89 1.60
CA GLY A 96 -4.86 11.80 2.58
C GLY A 96 -3.82 10.75 2.24
N PHE A 97 -3.84 9.63 2.97
CA PHE A 97 -2.85 8.57 2.73
C PHE A 97 -3.22 7.75 1.51
N ALA A 98 -2.37 7.79 0.48
CA ALA A 98 -2.51 7.03 -0.74
C ALA A 98 -1.48 5.89 -0.81
N LEU A 99 -1.94 4.64 -0.82
CA LEU A 99 -1.09 3.47 -1.09
C LEU A 99 -1.18 3.08 -2.57
N ILE A 100 -0.02 2.90 -3.20
CA ILE A 100 0.09 2.34 -4.56
C ILE A 100 1.04 1.15 -4.50
N ASP A 101 0.48 -0.06 -4.47
CA ASP A 101 1.24 -1.31 -4.53
C ASP A 101 1.61 -1.61 -5.99
N VAL A 102 2.88 -1.53 -6.34
CA VAL A 102 3.36 -1.74 -7.71
C VAL A 102 3.96 -3.12 -7.82
N MET A 103 3.25 -4.03 -8.49
CA MET A 103 3.80 -5.31 -8.89
C MET A 103 4.90 -5.07 -9.93
N GLN A 104 6.13 -5.40 -9.58
CA GLN A 104 7.31 -5.21 -10.43
C GLN A 104 8.24 -6.43 -10.40
N PRO A 105 8.29 -7.25 -11.47
CA PRO A 105 9.10 -8.46 -11.49
C PRO A 105 10.60 -8.20 -11.24
N CYS A 106 11.22 -9.01 -10.36
CA CYS A 106 12.67 -9.03 -10.17
C CYS A 106 13.31 -10.15 -11.00
N VAL A 107 13.77 -9.81 -12.20
CA VAL A 107 14.33 -10.79 -13.16
C VAL A 107 15.54 -11.57 -12.66
N THR A 108 16.29 -11.02 -11.69
CA THR A 108 17.53 -11.62 -11.17
C THR A 108 17.27 -12.71 -10.13
N TYR A 109 16.21 -12.58 -9.31
CA TYR A 109 16.04 -13.43 -8.12
C TYR A 109 14.66 -14.04 -7.98
N ASN A 110 13.61 -13.44 -8.55
CA ASN A 110 12.25 -14.02 -8.54
C ASN A 110 11.89 -14.50 -9.95
N HIS A 111 12.11 -15.79 -10.19
CA HIS A 111 11.84 -16.43 -11.48
C HIS A 111 10.41 -16.97 -11.61
N LEU A 112 9.59 -16.83 -10.55
CA LEU A 112 8.19 -17.26 -10.54
C LEU A 112 7.30 -16.14 -11.09
N ASN A 113 7.28 -14.99 -10.40
CA ASN A 113 6.41 -13.86 -10.70
C ASN A 113 7.02 -12.97 -11.79
N THR A 114 7.19 -13.56 -12.98
CA THR A 114 7.76 -12.90 -14.16
C THR A 114 6.72 -12.02 -14.85
N PHE A 115 7.18 -11.18 -15.79
CA PHE A 115 6.27 -10.39 -16.64
C PHE A 115 5.23 -11.26 -17.35
N HIS A 116 5.66 -12.36 -17.97
CA HIS A 116 4.76 -13.27 -18.67
C HIS A 116 3.72 -13.89 -17.72
N TRP A 117 4.14 -14.27 -16.52
CA TRP A 117 3.25 -14.82 -15.49
C TRP A 117 2.15 -13.82 -15.10
N PHE A 118 2.51 -12.55 -14.90
CA PHE A 118 1.54 -11.50 -14.60
C PHE A 118 0.61 -11.23 -15.78
N TYR A 119 1.12 -11.07 -17.01
CA TYR A 119 0.27 -10.75 -18.18
C TYR A 119 -0.87 -11.73 -18.42
N GLN A 120 -0.73 -12.99 -18.00
CA GLN A 120 -1.78 -14.01 -18.11
C GLN A 120 -2.90 -13.88 -17.06
N ARG A 121 -2.68 -13.12 -15.99
CA ARG A 121 -3.51 -13.10 -14.78
C ARG A 121 -4.12 -11.72 -14.49
N LEU A 122 -3.52 -10.66 -15.02
CA LEU A 122 -3.95 -9.29 -14.74
C LEU A 122 -5.28 -8.95 -15.43
N TYR A 123 -6.13 -8.24 -14.72
CA TYR A 123 -7.28 -7.56 -15.29
C TYR A 123 -7.49 -6.21 -14.59
N GLU A 124 -8.11 -5.25 -15.27
CA GLU A 124 -8.27 -3.90 -14.75
C GLU A 124 -9.68 -3.72 -14.15
N LEU A 125 -9.75 -3.22 -12.92
CA LEU A 125 -11.01 -3.08 -12.17
C LEU A 125 -12.00 -2.09 -12.80
N ASP A 126 -11.49 -1.03 -13.43
CA ASP A 126 -12.30 -0.02 -14.12
C ASP A 126 -13.11 -0.62 -15.27
N LYS A 127 -12.51 -1.56 -16.01
CA LYS A 127 -13.18 -2.31 -17.10
C LYS A 127 -14.26 -3.27 -16.61
N GLU A 128 -14.23 -3.65 -15.33
CA GLU A 128 -15.20 -4.55 -14.70
C GLU A 128 -16.32 -3.79 -13.98
N GLY A 129 -16.36 -2.45 -14.08
CA GLY A 129 -17.37 -1.62 -13.43
C GLY A 129 -17.25 -1.60 -11.90
N HIS A 130 -16.03 -1.75 -11.37
CA HIS A 130 -15.76 -1.67 -9.94
C HIS A 130 -16.07 -0.26 -9.40
N ASP A 131 -16.71 -0.20 -8.22
CA ASP A 131 -16.99 1.03 -7.51
C ASP A 131 -15.94 1.23 -6.39
N PRO A 132 -15.01 2.20 -6.52
CA PRO A 132 -13.98 2.44 -5.53
C PRO A 132 -14.51 3.04 -4.22
N ALA A 133 -15.77 3.48 -4.14
CA ALA A 133 -16.37 3.94 -2.88
C ALA A 133 -16.89 2.77 -2.01
N ASP A 134 -17.07 1.57 -2.60
CA ASP A 134 -17.57 0.40 -1.89
C ASP A 134 -16.42 -0.38 -1.24
N LYS A 135 -16.16 -0.07 0.03
CA LYS A 135 -15.07 -0.68 0.82
C LYS A 135 -15.12 -2.21 0.85
N ALA A 136 -16.31 -2.79 0.96
CA ALA A 136 -16.49 -4.24 1.06
C ALA A 136 -16.16 -4.92 -0.27
N LYS A 137 -16.63 -4.36 -1.40
CA LYS A 137 -16.24 -4.86 -2.73
C LYS A 137 -14.76 -4.67 -3.00
N ALA A 138 -14.18 -3.52 -2.63
CA ALA A 138 -12.76 -3.27 -2.77
C ALA A 138 -11.91 -4.33 -2.07
N TRP A 139 -12.26 -4.66 -0.82
CA TRP A 139 -11.59 -5.73 -0.07
C TRP A 139 -11.79 -7.10 -0.72
N ALA A 140 -12.99 -7.42 -1.19
CA ALA A 140 -13.28 -8.68 -1.87
C ALA A 140 -12.44 -8.83 -3.16
N ARG A 141 -12.28 -7.75 -3.94
CA ARG A 141 -11.40 -7.73 -5.12
C ARG A 141 -9.94 -7.98 -4.74
N ALA A 142 -9.46 -7.39 -3.64
CA ALA A 142 -8.09 -7.60 -3.18
C ALA A 142 -7.78 -9.10 -2.97
N MET A 143 -8.72 -9.83 -2.37
CA MET A 143 -8.60 -11.26 -2.06
C MET A 143 -8.74 -12.21 -3.25
N GLU A 144 -8.94 -11.70 -4.47
CA GLU A 144 -9.00 -12.55 -5.66
C GLU A 144 -7.64 -13.17 -6.02
N TRP A 145 -6.52 -12.54 -5.60
CA TRP A 145 -5.19 -13.09 -5.77
C TRP A 145 -4.92 -14.16 -4.69
N PRO A 146 -4.87 -15.46 -5.04
CA PRO A 146 -4.76 -16.52 -4.04
C PRO A 146 -3.39 -16.59 -3.33
N THR A 147 -2.37 -15.86 -3.81
CA THR A 147 -1.00 -15.73 -3.23
C THR A 147 -0.36 -17.03 -2.71
N GLN A 148 -0.69 -18.16 -3.34
CA GLN A 148 -0.24 -19.49 -2.97
C GLN A 148 0.04 -20.30 -4.24
N LEU A 149 1.19 -20.96 -4.28
CA LEU A 149 1.70 -21.68 -5.46
C LEU A 149 0.88 -22.89 -5.93
N LYS A 150 -0.06 -23.42 -5.13
CA LYS A 150 -0.70 -24.74 -5.35
C LYS A 150 -2.15 -24.87 -4.83
N VAL A 151 -2.98 -23.83 -4.90
CA VAL A 151 -4.33 -23.90 -4.28
C VAL A 151 -5.31 -24.72 -5.11
N ASP A 152 -5.26 -24.57 -6.45
CA ASP A 152 -6.23 -25.19 -7.34
C ASP A 152 -5.73 -25.12 -8.79
N GLU A 153 -5.45 -26.27 -9.40
CA GLU A 153 -5.03 -26.39 -10.80
C GLU A 153 -6.14 -26.01 -11.81
N ASN A 154 -7.39 -25.90 -11.37
CA ASN A 154 -8.54 -25.48 -12.17
C ASN A 154 -8.91 -24.00 -12.00
N ARG A 155 -8.28 -23.28 -11.05
CA ARG A 155 -8.52 -21.86 -10.84
C ARG A 155 -7.60 -21.04 -11.73
N VAL A 156 -8.18 -20.22 -12.61
CA VAL A 156 -7.43 -19.16 -13.28
C VAL A 156 -7.20 -18.06 -12.25
N ASP A 157 -5.95 -17.89 -11.81
CA ASP A 157 -5.57 -16.76 -10.97
C ASP A 157 -5.96 -15.46 -11.66
N ARG A 158 -6.79 -14.64 -11.00
CA ARG A 158 -7.10 -13.29 -11.45
C ARG A 158 -6.48 -12.31 -10.47
N ILE A 159 -5.69 -11.40 -11.01
CA ILE A 159 -5.00 -10.38 -10.22
C ILE A 159 -5.55 -9.02 -10.65
N PRO A 160 -6.39 -8.38 -9.83
CA PRO A 160 -6.91 -7.07 -10.16
C PRO A 160 -5.83 -5.99 -10.10
N THR A 161 -5.88 -5.07 -11.05
CA THR A 161 -5.15 -3.79 -11.04
C THR A 161 -6.10 -2.61 -11.19
N GLY A 162 -5.61 -1.43 -10.83
CA GLY A 162 -6.39 -0.19 -10.85
C GLY A 162 -6.63 0.36 -9.44
N LEU A 163 -7.62 1.23 -9.34
CA LEU A 163 -8.06 1.83 -8.08
C LEU A 163 -9.04 0.88 -7.38
N PHE A 164 -8.67 0.42 -6.18
CA PHE A 164 -9.51 -0.47 -5.37
C PHE A 164 -10.44 0.33 -4.48
N TYR A 165 -9.91 1.31 -3.78
CA TYR A 165 -10.67 2.07 -2.78
C TYR A 165 -10.31 3.54 -2.82
N GLN A 166 -11.31 4.40 -2.69
CA GLN A 166 -11.14 5.82 -2.48
C GLN A 166 -12.27 6.39 -1.62
N GLU A 167 -11.90 7.15 -0.59
CA GLU A 167 -12.84 7.95 0.21
C GLU A 167 -12.22 9.32 0.55
N SER A 168 -13.06 10.32 0.80
CA SER A 168 -12.61 11.63 1.29
C SER A 168 -12.91 11.76 2.78
N ARG A 169 -11.88 12.02 3.58
CA ARG A 169 -12.00 12.36 5.01
C ARG A 169 -10.87 13.30 5.43
N ALA A 170 -11.05 13.98 6.57
CA ALA A 170 -10.04 14.88 7.10
C ALA A 170 -8.68 14.16 7.26
N THR A 171 -7.61 14.86 6.89
CA THR A 171 -6.24 14.38 7.08
C THR A 171 -5.81 14.59 8.52
N TYR A 172 -4.69 13.96 8.92
CA TYR A 172 -4.12 14.19 10.24
C TYR A 172 -3.92 15.68 10.54
N THR A 173 -3.44 16.43 9.55
CA THR A 173 -3.12 17.86 9.69
C THR A 173 -4.39 18.71 9.76
N ASP A 174 -5.45 18.36 9.03
CA ASP A 174 -6.74 19.07 9.08
C ASP A 174 -7.37 19.04 10.48
N GLU A 175 -7.10 17.97 11.24
CA GLU A 175 -7.64 17.75 12.59
C GLU A 175 -6.75 18.34 13.70
N LEU A 176 -5.70 19.08 13.36
CA LEU A 176 -4.84 19.77 14.34
C LEU A 176 -5.26 21.24 14.47
N PRO A 177 -5.96 21.64 15.56
CA PRO A 177 -6.44 23.02 15.73
C PRO A 177 -5.31 24.05 15.66
N GLN A 178 -4.10 23.66 16.10
CA GLN A 178 -2.91 24.51 16.11
C GLN A 178 -2.40 24.86 14.71
N LEU A 179 -2.80 24.10 13.69
CA LEU A 179 -2.41 24.24 12.29
C LEU A 179 -3.58 24.66 11.39
N SER A 180 -4.73 25.02 11.98
CA SER A 180 -5.95 25.33 11.23
C SER A 180 -5.83 26.62 10.39
N ASP A 181 -5.10 27.62 10.89
CA ASP A 181 -4.94 28.92 10.22
C ASP A 181 -3.67 29.00 9.35
N GLN A 182 -2.50 28.76 9.94
CA GLN A 182 -1.19 28.90 9.28
C GLN A 182 -0.14 27.97 9.90
N ALA A 183 0.96 27.74 9.17
CA ALA A 183 2.03 26.88 9.65
C ALA A 183 2.67 27.44 10.93
N LEU A 184 3.13 26.57 11.85
CA LEU A 184 3.74 27.01 13.13
C LEU A 184 4.92 27.97 12.94
N VAL A 185 5.70 27.82 11.87
CA VAL A 185 6.83 28.69 11.56
C VAL A 185 6.41 30.12 11.21
N GLU A 186 5.16 30.32 10.82
CA GLU A 186 4.56 31.61 10.45
C GLU A 186 3.85 32.28 11.65
N GLN A 187 3.69 31.55 12.76
CA GLN A 187 3.03 32.06 13.97
C GLN A 187 4.02 32.86 14.84
N THR A 188 3.59 34.03 15.33
CA THR A 188 4.39 34.86 16.24
C THR A 188 4.37 34.31 17.67
N LEU A 189 5.56 34.15 18.27
CA LEU A 189 5.71 33.76 19.67
C LEU A 189 5.32 34.89 20.65
N GLY A 190 5.21 36.14 20.18
CA GLY A 190 4.98 37.31 21.05
C GLY A 190 3.65 37.29 21.81
N ASN A 191 2.68 36.49 21.36
CA ASN A 191 1.36 36.37 21.97
C ASN A 191 1.20 35.12 22.87
N ILE A 192 2.25 34.32 23.04
CA ILE A 192 2.22 33.10 23.87
C ILE A 192 2.71 33.45 25.29
N GLN A 193 1.78 33.65 26.22
CA GLN A 193 2.10 33.84 27.65
C GLN A 193 1.89 32.54 28.44
N ILE A 194 2.99 31.99 28.96
CA ILE A 194 2.98 30.73 29.72
C ILE A 194 2.98 30.96 31.23
N GLU A 195 3.26 32.18 31.69
CA GLU A 195 3.33 32.54 33.11
C GLU A 195 2.06 32.20 33.90
N PRO A 196 0.83 32.42 33.38
CA PRO A 196 -0.40 32.05 34.09
C PRO A 196 -0.52 30.53 34.28
N LEU A 197 -0.08 29.75 33.29
CA LEU A 197 -0.08 28.29 33.39
C LEU A 197 0.95 27.85 34.43
N MET A 198 2.17 28.37 34.38
CA MET A 198 3.25 28.04 35.32
C MET A 198 2.85 28.32 36.78
N LYS A 199 2.19 29.45 37.06
CA LYS A 199 1.68 29.79 38.40
C LYS A 199 0.57 28.84 38.90
N LYS A 200 -0.12 28.14 38.01
CA LYS A 200 -1.22 27.22 38.36
C LYS A 200 -0.72 25.82 38.72
N ILE A 201 0.49 25.46 38.29
CA ILE A 201 1.12 24.15 38.53
C ILE A 201 2.19 24.18 39.64
N SER A 202 2.59 25.37 40.10
CA SER A 202 3.45 25.61 41.27
C SER A 202 2.63 25.69 42.56
#